data_AF-A0A4S2HJN6-F1
#
_entry.id   AF-A0A4S2HJN6-F1
#
_cell.length_a   1.000
_cell.length_b   1.000
_cell.length_c   1.000
_cell.angle_alpha   90.00
_cell.angle_beta   90.00
_cell.angle_gamma   90.00
#
_symmetry.space_group_name_H-M   'P 1'
#
loop_
_entity.id
_entity.type
_entity.pdbx_description
1 polymer ?
#
loop_
_entity_poly.entity_id
_entity_poly.type
_entity_poly.pdbx_seq_one_letter_code
_entity_poly.pdbx_strand_id
1 'polypeptide(L)'
;MLHWLKARLETLKGRLKKTEEAENWEEKTEEGNPFLPKLRWILEQVLEKYQMDYRIFCPLLLDTDTPPKSMLDEDDVELALEQISGDLNFLKIVTDRPAYFASYIERMYEDTGLVVQIEDKGEISLESVNVILDMERNGNCHYRFMKEGILYIPVYKRPWTQVKIQQNLDISIPIGYNTVIVKGR
;
A
#
# COMPACT_ATOMS: atom_id res chain seq x y z
N MET A 1 47.92 3.32 25.72
CA MET A 1 46.78 2.36 25.76
C MET A 1 45.46 3.03 26.16
N LEU A 2 45.42 3.81 27.25
CA LEU A 2 44.20 4.47 27.76
C LEU A 2 43.55 5.50 26.79
N HIS A 3 44.37 6.21 26.00
CA HIS A 3 43.90 7.24 25.06
C HIS A 3 43.17 6.65 23.85
N TRP A 4 43.54 5.43 23.43
CA TRP A 4 42.91 4.73 22.31
C TRP A 4 41.53 4.19 22.70
N LEU A 5 41.39 3.67 23.92
CA LEU A 5 40.08 3.24 24.45
C LEU A 5 39.08 4.39 24.55
N LYS A 6 39.53 5.58 25.01
CA LYS A 6 38.66 6.77 25.08
C LYS A 6 38.20 7.23 23.70
N ALA A 7 39.10 7.29 22.72
CA ALA A 7 38.74 7.65 21.35
C ALA A 7 37.75 6.66 20.72
N ARG A 8 37.89 5.36 21.04
CA ARG A 8 36.99 4.31 20.55
C ARG A 8 35.61 4.34 21.23
N LEU A 9 35.53 4.73 22.50
CA LEU A 9 34.27 4.92 23.21
C LEU A 9 33.50 6.15 22.70
N GLU A 10 34.19 7.25 22.43
CA GLU A 10 33.54 8.46 21.90
C GLU A 10 33.06 8.29 20.45
N THR A 11 33.76 7.49 19.64
CA THR A 11 33.28 7.11 18.29
C THR A 11 32.09 6.16 18.33
N LEU A 12 32.04 5.23 19.30
CA LEU A 12 30.88 4.36 19.50
C LEU A 12 29.67 5.15 20.01
N LYS A 13 29.85 6.07 20.96
CA LYS A 13 28.80 6.99 21.42
C LYS A 13 28.30 7.88 20.29
N GLY A 14 29.20 8.43 19.48
CA GLY A 14 28.83 9.24 18.32
C GLY A 14 28.04 8.44 17.28
N ARG A 15 28.34 7.15 17.10
CA ARG A 15 27.56 6.23 16.24
C ARG A 15 26.20 5.89 16.84
N LEU A 16 26.14 5.53 18.12
CA LEU A 16 24.89 5.27 18.84
C LEU A 16 23.98 6.50 18.81
N LYS A 17 24.53 7.69 19.05
CA LYS A 17 23.79 8.94 18.98
C LYS A 17 23.33 9.26 17.55
N LYS A 18 24.12 8.93 16.53
CA LYS A 18 23.69 9.04 15.12
C LYS A 18 22.62 8.02 14.75
N THR A 19 22.65 6.82 15.35
CA THR A 19 21.63 5.79 15.16
C THR A 19 20.34 6.18 15.88
N GLU A 20 20.41 6.69 17.11
CA GLU A 20 19.28 7.27 17.83
C GLU A 20 18.74 8.51 17.12
N GLU A 21 19.59 9.40 16.60
CA GLU A 21 19.15 10.55 15.82
C GLU A 21 18.54 10.11 14.48
N ALA A 22 19.06 9.06 13.81
CA ALA A 22 18.48 8.48 12.60
C ALA A 22 17.16 7.72 12.84
N GLU A 23 17.02 7.09 14.01
CA GLU A 23 15.77 6.47 14.48
C GLU A 23 14.75 7.53 14.94
N ASN A 24 15.21 8.71 15.38
CA ASN A 24 14.39 9.82 15.86
C ASN A 24 14.10 10.88 14.77
N TRP A 25 14.57 10.67 13.54
CA TRP A 25 14.03 11.35 12.33
C TRP A 25 12.74 10.67 11.83
N GLU A 26 11.99 10.03 12.73
CA GLU A 26 10.54 9.91 12.58
C GLU A 26 9.94 11.33 12.62
N GLU A 27 10.07 12.02 11.49
CA GLU A 27 9.18 13.09 11.10
C GLU A 27 7.78 12.55 11.39
N LYS A 28 7.08 13.15 12.36
CA LYS A 28 5.70 12.83 12.72
C LYS A 28 4.93 12.76 11.41
N THR A 29 4.75 11.54 10.92
CA THR A 29 4.06 11.31 9.66
C THR A 29 2.62 11.69 9.97
N GLU A 30 2.10 12.65 9.23
CA GLU A 30 0.68 12.99 9.27
C GLU A 30 -0.12 11.68 9.26
N GLU A 31 -1.15 11.60 10.10
CA GLU A 31 -1.94 10.39 10.31
C GLU A 31 -2.66 10.04 9.00
N GLY A 32 -2.06 9.21 8.14
CA GLY A 32 -2.63 8.83 6.85
C GLY A 32 -1.63 8.67 5.70
N ASN A 33 -2.17 8.40 4.51
CA ASN A 33 -1.40 8.38 3.27
C ASN A 33 -1.84 9.59 2.41
N PRO A 34 -1.00 10.63 2.27
CA PRO A 34 -1.37 11.87 1.56
C PRO A 34 -1.56 11.67 0.05
N PHE A 35 -1.19 10.49 -0.48
CA PHE A 35 -1.35 10.13 -1.87
C PHE A 35 -2.65 9.37 -2.14
N LEU A 36 -3.39 8.95 -1.10
CA LEU A 36 -4.63 8.21 -1.28
C LEU A 36 -5.66 8.96 -2.13
N PRO A 37 -5.88 10.29 -2.01
CA PRO A 37 -6.80 11.01 -2.89
C PRO A 37 -6.39 11.03 -4.37
N LYS A 38 -5.19 10.55 -4.70
CA LYS A 38 -4.65 10.44 -6.06
C LYS A 38 -4.44 8.98 -6.48
N LEU A 39 -5.00 8.02 -5.74
CA LEU A 39 -4.77 6.59 -5.91
C LEU A 39 -5.02 6.15 -7.36
N ARG A 40 -6.13 6.54 -7.99
CA ARG A 40 -6.42 6.15 -9.39
C ARG A 40 -5.29 6.53 -10.32
N TRP A 41 -4.92 7.82 -10.29
CA TRP A 41 -3.86 8.36 -11.14
C TRP A 41 -2.51 7.72 -10.85
N ILE A 42 -2.24 7.32 -9.61
CA ILE A 42 -1.02 6.61 -9.25
C ILE A 42 -1.06 5.19 -9.84
N LEU A 43 -2.14 4.45 -9.60
CA LEU A 43 -2.32 3.09 -10.09
C LEU A 43 -2.22 3.02 -11.61
N GLU A 44 -2.80 3.95 -12.35
CA GLU A 44 -2.74 3.95 -13.82
C GLU A 44 -1.30 3.87 -14.36
N GLN A 45 -0.34 4.53 -13.70
CA GLN A 45 1.06 4.52 -14.14
C GLN A 45 1.86 3.40 -13.52
N VAL A 46 1.38 2.82 -12.40
CA VAL A 46 1.86 1.51 -11.98
C VAL A 46 1.48 0.49 -13.04
N LEU A 47 0.19 0.38 -13.35
CA LEU A 47 -0.37 -0.60 -14.27
C LEU A 47 0.28 -0.51 -15.65
N GLU A 48 0.52 0.71 -16.17
CA GLU A 48 1.25 0.93 -17.42
C GLU A 48 2.62 0.21 -17.43
N LYS A 49 3.38 0.26 -16.33
CA LYS A 49 4.69 -0.41 -16.24
C LYS A 49 4.59 -1.93 -16.27
N TYR A 50 3.48 -2.46 -15.82
CA TYR A 50 3.18 -3.90 -15.85
C TYR A 50 2.36 -4.29 -17.08
N GLN A 51 2.17 -3.40 -18.06
CA GLN A 51 1.38 -3.63 -19.27
C GLN A 51 -0.06 -4.06 -18.94
N MET A 52 -0.61 -3.52 -17.85
CA MET A 52 -1.98 -3.72 -17.41
C MET A 52 -2.82 -2.48 -17.71
N ASP A 53 -4.08 -2.71 -18.08
CA ASP A 53 -5.14 -1.70 -18.09
C ASP A 53 -6.30 -2.17 -17.22
N TYR A 54 -7.31 -1.32 -16.99
CA TYR A 54 -8.43 -1.62 -16.10
C TYR A 54 -9.28 -2.83 -16.52
N ARG A 55 -9.25 -3.24 -17.79
CA ARG A 55 -10.00 -4.41 -18.27
C ARG A 55 -9.39 -5.72 -17.81
N ILE A 56 -8.07 -5.74 -17.63
CA ILE A 56 -7.32 -6.90 -17.14
C ILE A 56 -6.78 -6.70 -15.72
N PHE A 57 -7.02 -5.55 -15.10
CA PHE A 57 -6.75 -5.27 -13.70
C PHE A 57 -7.80 -5.98 -12.85
N CYS A 58 -7.37 -6.99 -12.09
CA CYS A 58 -8.22 -7.80 -11.23
C CYS A 58 -7.77 -7.60 -9.76
N PRO A 59 -8.16 -6.49 -9.12
CA PRO A 59 -7.76 -6.17 -7.77
C PRO A 59 -8.42 -7.07 -6.72
N LEU A 60 -7.65 -7.33 -5.67
CA LEU A 60 -8.15 -7.73 -4.37
C LEU A 60 -7.82 -6.62 -3.37
N LEU A 61 -8.83 -6.06 -2.72
CA LEU A 61 -8.68 -5.09 -1.63
C LEU A 61 -8.75 -5.81 -0.30
N LEU A 62 -7.69 -5.70 0.52
CA LEU A 62 -7.73 -6.09 1.92
C LEU A 62 -8.31 -4.92 2.72
N ASP A 63 -9.46 -5.13 3.36
CA ASP A 63 -10.14 -4.11 4.14
C ASP A 63 -9.33 -3.69 5.38
N THR A 64 -9.57 -2.46 5.80
CA THR A 64 -8.87 -1.84 6.91
C THR A 64 -9.06 -2.61 8.22
N ASP A 65 -8.02 -2.63 9.04
CA ASP A 65 -8.04 -3.09 10.43
C ASP A 65 -8.35 -1.96 11.43
N THR A 66 -8.53 -0.74 10.93
CA THR A 66 -8.90 0.46 11.69
C THR A 66 -10.15 1.10 11.07
N PRO A 67 -11.32 0.45 11.17
CA PRO A 67 -12.55 0.99 10.59
C PRO A 67 -12.94 2.32 11.24
N PRO A 68 -13.67 3.19 10.51
CA PRO A 68 -14.19 4.44 11.07
C PRO A 68 -15.07 4.17 12.30
N LYS A 69 -15.00 5.04 13.31
CA LYS A 69 -15.76 4.90 14.56
C LYS A 69 -17.16 5.50 14.44
N SER A 70 -17.34 6.41 13.49
CA SER A 70 -18.56 7.12 13.19
C SER A 70 -18.79 7.20 11.68
N MET A 71 -20.06 7.33 11.26
CA MET A 71 -20.44 7.57 9.86
C MET A 71 -19.94 8.93 9.31
N LEU A 72 -19.49 9.83 10.20
CA LEU A 72 -18.93 11.13 9.82
C LEU A 72 -17.41 11.11 9.67
N ASP A 73 -16.76 10.01 10.10
CA ASP A 73 -15.31 9.87 9.96
C ASP A 73 -14.98 9.56 8.50
N GLU A 74 -13.82 10.02 8.04
CA GLU A 74 -13.33 9.67 6.70
C GLU A 74 -13.05 8.16 6.62
N ASP A 75 -13.65 7.48 5.63
CA ASP A 75 -13.31 6.09 5.32
C ASP A 75 -12.39 6.04 4.09
N ASP A 76 -11.11 5.84 4.37
CA ASP A 76 -10.08 5.69 3.35
C ASP A 76 -10.32 4.50 2.41
N VAL A 77 -10.98 3.43 2.87
CA VAL A 77 -11.35 2.29 2.03
C VAL A 77 -12.42 2.69 1.03
N GLU A 78 -13.44 3.44 1.47
CA GLU A 78 -14.47 3.98 0.57
C GLU A 78 -13.83 4.90 -0.48
N LEU A 79 -12.94 5.81 -0.06
CA LEU A 79 -12.21 6.69 -0.97
C LEU A 79 -11.35 5.91 -1.98
N ALA A 80 -10.70 4.82 -1.56
CA ALA A 80 -9.94 3.96 -2.46
C ALA A 80 -10.86 3.26 -3.48
N LEU A 81 -11.97 2.69 -3.01
CA LEU A 81 -12.94 1.99 -3.85
C LEU A 81 -13.54 2.91 -4.91
N GLU A 82 -14.01 4.10 -4.56
CA GLU A 82 -14.54 5.08 -5.53
C GLU A 82 -13.54 5.41 -6.64
N GLN A 83 -12.25 5.47 -6.31
CA GLN A 83 -11.21 5.77 -7.28
C GLN A 83 -10.89 4.61 -8.22
N ILE A 84 -10.91 3.36 -7.73
CA ILE A 84 -10.50 2.20 -8.54
C ILE A 84 -11.67 1.52 -9.24
N SER A 85 -12.92 1.74 -8.84
CA SER A 85 -14.06 0.96 -9.35
C SER A 85 -14.38 1.23 -10.82
N GLY A 86 -14.13 2.46 -11.28
CA GLY A 86 -14.38 2.84 -12.67
C GLY A 86 -13.58 1.97 -13.64
N ASP A 87 -14.24 1.50 -14.70
CA ASP A 87 -13.65 0.69 -15.77
C ASP A 87 -13.20 -0.74 -15.37
N LEU A 88 -13.42 -1.16 -14.12
CA LEU A 88 -13.16 -2.53 -13.68
C LEU A 88 -14.26 -3.50 -14.13
N ASN A 89 -13.84 -4.72 -14.46
CA ASN A 89 -14.75 -5.85 -14.66
C ASN A 89 -15.01 -6.63 -13.37
N PHE A 90 -14.01 -6.70 -12.49
CA PHE A 90 -14.02 -7.56 -11.31
C PHE A 90 -13.25 -6.93 -10.15
N LEU A 91 -13.76 -7.10 -8.93
CA LEU A 91 -13.11 -6.69 -7.69
C LEU A 91 -13.36 -7.73 -6.60
N LYS A 92 -12.30 -8.16 -5.91
CA LYS A 92 -12.42 -8.89 -4.64
C LYS A 92 -12.24 -7.95 -3.47
N ILE A 93 -13.07 -8.06 -2.45
CA ILE A 93 -12.90 -7.38 -1.16
C ILE A 93 -12.80 -8.45 -0.08
N VAL A 94 -11.71 -8.41 0.67
CA VAL A 94 -11.51 -9.28 1.83
C VAL A 94 -11.78 -8.48 3.09
N THR A 95 -12.80 -8.88 3.85
CA THR A 95 -13.27 -8.11 5.01
C THR A 95 -13.93 -9.00 6.06
N ASP A 96 -13.90 -8.55 7.32
CA ASP A 96 -14.70 -9.14 8.41
C ASP A 96 -16.02 -8.37 8.62
N ARG A 97 -16.30 -7.33 7.81
CA ARG A 97 -17.52 -6.49 7.86
C ARG A 97 -18.30 -6.55 6.54
N PRO A 98 -18.73 -7.73 6.05
CA PRO A 98 -19.35 -7.89 4.73
C PRO A 98 -20.60 -7.00 4.53
N ALA A 99 -21.41 -6.83 5.57
CA ALA A 99 -22.61 -5.97 5.53
C ALA A 99 -22.30 -4.49 5.25
N TYR A 100 -21.09 -4.03 5.56
CA TYR A 100 -20.64 -2.66 5.28
C TYR A 100 -20.61 -2.36 3.78
N PHE A 101 -20.28 -3.36 2.96
CA PHE A 101 -20.09 -3.20 1.52
C PHE A 101 -21.36 -3.47 0.70
N ALA A 102 -22.47 -3.86 1.33
CA ALA A 102 -23.68 -4.31 0.62
C ALA A 102 -24.21 -3.25 -0.36
N SER A 103 -24.37 -2.00 0.10
CA SER A 103 -24.84 -0.88 -0.74
C SER A 103 -23.85 -0.52 -1.86
N TYR A 104 -22.55 -0.62 -1.58
CA TYR A 104 -21.52 -0.42 -2.59
C TYR A 104 -21.61 -1.48 -3.70
N ILE A 105 -21.76 -2.76 -3.33
CA ILE A 105 -21.86 -3.88 -4.29
C ILE A 105 -23.08 -3.72 -5.20
N GLU A 106 -24.24 -3.45 -4.62
CA GLU A 106 -25.48 -3.24 -5.38
C GLU A 106 -25.33 -2.08 -6.37
N ARG A 107 -24.86 -0.92 -5.90
CA ARG A 107 -24.63 0.25 -6.75
C ARG A 107 -23.63 -0.03 -7.86
N MET A 108 -22.50 -0.68 -7.57
CA MET A 108 -21.47 -0.97 -8.58
C MET A 108 -21.97 -1.93 -9.66
N TYR A 109 -22.76 -2.94 -9.28
CA TYR A 109 -23.35 -3.84 -10.25
C TYR A 109 -24.36 -3.13 -11.16
N GLU A 110 -25.23 -2.30 -10.58
CA GLU A 110 -26.27 -1.56 -11.32
C GLU A 110 -25.71 -0.47 -12.23
N ASP A 111 -24.75 0.32 -11.73
CA ASP A 111 -24.25 1.52 -12.43
C ASP A 111 -23.19 1.18 -13.49
N THR A 112 -22.34 0.18 -13.23
CA THR A 112 -21.16 -0.09 -14.09
C THR A 112 -21.07 -1.53 -14.57
N GLY A 113 -21.82 -2.46 -13.98
CA GLY A 113 -21.68 -3.89 -14.23
C GLY A 113 -20.46 -4.52 -13.55
N LEU A 114 -19.78 -3.80 -12.66
CA LEU A 114 -18.66 -4.33 -11.88
C LEU A 114 -19.13 -5.47 -10.98
N VAL A 115 -18.51 -6.65 -11.13
CA VAL A 115 -18.74 -7.79 -10.26
C VAL A 115 -17.84 -7.70 -9.04
N VAL A 116 -18.43 -7.52 -7.87
CA VAL A 116 -17.73 -7.49 -6.59
C VAL A 116 -17.92 -8.82 -5.86
N GLN A 117 -16.83 -9.47 -5.46
CA GLN A 117 -16.85 -10.67 -4.63
C GLN A 117 -16.33 -10.35 -3.23
N ILE A 118 -17.07 -10.76 -2.20
CA ILE A 118 -16.64 -10.68 -0.81
C ILE A 118 -15.99 -12.00 -0.38
N GLU A 119 -14.88 -11.93 0.33
CA GLU A 119 -14.22 -13.07 0.99
C GLU A 119 -13.89 -12.73 2.46
N ASP A 120 -13.92 -13.73 3.34
CA ASP A 120 -13.48 -13.58 4.72
C ASP A 120 -11.94 -13.60 4.81
N LYS A 121 -11.36 -12.91 5.79
CA LYS A 121 -9.88 -12.83 5.97
C LYS A 121 -9.20 -14.21 6.15
N GLY A 122 -9.96 -15.22 6.56
CA GLY A 122 -9.48 -16.60 6.75
C GLY A 122 -9.39 -17.45 5.48
N GLU A 123 -10.14 -17.10 4.42
CA GLU A 123 -10.40 -17.99 3.27
C GLU A 123 -10.00 -17.36 1.93
N ILE A 124 -8.94 -16.55 1.93
CA ILE A 124 -8.57 -15.72 0.78
C ILE A 124 -8.09 -16.55 -0.41
N SER A 125 -8.77 -16.42 -1.55
CA SER A 125 -8.39 -17.02 -2.83
C SER A 125 -7.77 -15.99 -3.77
N LEU A 126 -6.51 -16.22 -4.16
CA LEU A 126 -5.80 -15.38 -5.12
C LEU A 126 -6.09 -15.74 -6.58
N GLU A 127 -7.07 -16.61 -6.84
CA GLU A 127 -7.44 -16.97 -8.21
C GLU A 127 -7.85 -15.72 -9.00
N SER A 128 -7.24 -15.57 -10.18
CA SER A 128 -7.41 -14.44 -11.11
C SER A 128 -6.99 -13.07 -10.56
N VAL A 129 -6.45 -12.98 -9.34
CA VAL A 129 -5.96 -11.73 -8.75
C VAL A 129 -4.56 -11.44 -9.27
N ASN A 130 -4.33 -10.22 -9.76
CA ASN A 130 -3.02 -9.76 -10.19
C ASN A 130 -2.52 -8.52 -9.43
N VAL A 131 -3.36 -7.90 -8.60
CA VAL A 131 -2.98 -6.79 -7.74
C VAL A 131 -3.67 -6.93 -6.39
N ILE A 132 -2.93 -6.67 -5.31
CA ILE A 132 -3.46 -6.58 -3.96
C ILE A 132 -3.26 -5.16 -3.44
N LEU A 133 -4.36 -4.52 -3.06
CA LEU A 133 -4.38 -3.24 -2.35
C LEU A 133 -4.60 -3.52 -0.86
N ASP A 134 -3.55 -3.35 -0.07
CA ASP A 134 -3.61 -3.58 1.38
C ASP A 134 -3.89 -2.26 2.11
N MET A 135 -5.13 -2.10 2.57
CA MET A 135 -5.62 -0.93 3.32
C MET A 135 -5.49 -1.08 4.84
N GLU A 136 -4.90 -2.17 5.34
CA GLU A 136 -4.60 -2.30 6.76
C GLU A 136 -3.48 -1.34 7.16
N ARG A 137 -3.64 -0.71 8.32
CA ARG A 137 -2.68 0.23 8.89
C ARG A 137 -1.69 -0.45 9.79
N ASN A 138 -2.14 -1.41 10.62
CA ASN A 138 -1.28 -2.04 11.59
C ASN A 138 -0.74 -3.38 11.09
N GLY A 139 0.29 -3.86 11.79
CA GLY A 139 0.93 -5.12 11.49
C GLY A 139 1.88 -5.05 10.30
N ASN A 140 2.45 -6.21 9.98
CA ASN A 140 3.42 -6.33 8.89
C ASN A 140 2.72 -6.54 7.54
N CYS A 141 3.47 -6.32 6.45
CA CYS A 141 3.02 -6.73 5.13
C CYS A 141 2.80 -8.25 5.08
N HIS A 142 1.75 -8.67 4.38
CA HIS A 142 1.40 -10.08 4.21
C HIS A 142 2.29 -10.73 3.14
N TYR A 143 3.46 -11.23 3.55
CA TYR A 143 4.42 -11.87 2.63
C TYR A 143 3.80 -13.01 1.80
N ARG A 144 2.77 -13.69 2.33
CA ARG A 144 2.03 -14.75 1.63
C ARG A 144 1.39 -14.30 0.31
N PHE A 145 1.18 -13.00 0.13
CA PHE A 145 0.60 -12.39 -1.07
C PHE A 145 1.64 -11.88 -2.07
N MET A 146 2.91 -11.80 -1.67
CA MET A 146 4.01 -11.35 -2.54
C MET A 146 4.49 -12.51 -3.43
N LYS A 147 3.65 -12.90 -4.39
CA LYS A 147 3.90 -13.97 -5.34
C LYS A 147 4.26 -13.41 -6.71
N GLU A 148 4.94 -14.21 -7.52
CA GLU A 148 5.17 -13.88 -8.93
C GLU A 148 3.83 -13.64 -9.65
N GLY A 149 3.76 -12.59 -10.45
CA GLY A 149 2.54 -12.19 -11.16
C GLY A 149 1.52 -11.42 -10.33
N ILE A 150 1.74 -11.22 -9.02
CA ILE A 150 0.87 -10.42 -8.16
C ILE A 150 1.61 -9.17 -7.68
N LEU A 151 1.05 -8.01 -8.00
CA LEU A 151 1.52 -6.74 -7.52
C LEU A 151 0.90 -6.43 -6.15
N TYR A 152 1.71 -6.49 -5.09
CA TYR A 152 1.26 -6.17 -3.74
C TYR A 152 1.59 -4.72 -3.36
N ILE A 153 0.57 -3.93 -3.02
CA ILE A 153 0.67 -2.51 -2.69
C ILE A 153 0.21 -2.29 -1.23
N PRO A 154 1.15 -2.15 -0.28
CA PRO A 154 0.84 -1.76 1.10
C PRO A 154 0.60 -0.26 1.20
N VAL A 155 -0.66 0.16 1.33
CA VAL A 155 -1.04 1.58 1.27
C VAL A 155 -0.50 2.36 2.47
N TYR A 156 -0.50 1.76 3.68
CA TYR A 156 -0.02 2.44 4.90
C TYR A 156 1.26 1.85 5.49
N LYS A 157 1.57 0.59 5.20
CA LYS A 157 2.68 -0.13 5.86
C LYS A 157 4.06 0.22 5.28
N ARG A 158 4.12 1.06 4.24
CA ARG A 158 5.36 1.60 3.67
C ARG A 158 5.20 3.07 3.31
N PRO A 159 6.24 3.91 3.45
CA PRO A 159 6.17 5.31 3.07
C PRO A 159 6.14 5.46 1.55
N TRP A 160 5.25 6.32 1.07
CA TRP A 160 5.17 6.69 -0.34
C TRP A 160 5.98 7.98 -0.51
N THR A 161 6.90 8.00 -1.45
CA THR A 161 7.78 9.15 -1.67
C THR A 161 7.70 9.62 -3.12
N GLN A 162 7.66 10.94 -3.30
CA GLN A 162 7.85 11.54 -4.62
C GLN A 162 9.32 11.47 -5.00
N VAL A 163 9.63 10.74 -6.08
CA VAL A 163 11.00 10.67 -6.59
C VAL A 163 11.32 11.96 -7.35
N LYS A 164 12.21 12.80 -6.81
CA LYS A 164 12.55 14.13 -7.39
C LYS A 164 13.50 14.07 -8.60
N ILE A 165 14.21 12.96 -8.85
CA ILE A 165 15.14 12.81 -9.99
C ILE A 165 15.11 11.36 -10.49
N GLN A 166 15.02 11.14 -11.81
CA GLN A 166 15.23 9.84 -12.48
C GLN A 166 16.72 9.44 -12.45
N GLN A 167 17.35 9.35 -11.26
CA GLN A 167 18.66 8.71 -11.15
C GLN A 167 18.46 7.20 -11.22
N ASN A 168 19.31 6.53 -12.01
CA ASN A 168 19.31 5.07 -12.19
C ASN A 168 19.17 4.36 -10.84
N LEU A 169 18.09 3.60 -10.68
CA LEU A 169 17.82 2.75 -9.50
C LEU A 169 18.82 1.58 -9.36
N ASP A 170 19.77 1.44 -10.29
CA ASP A 170 20.70 0.30 -10.36
C ASP A 170 21.85 0.34 -9.33
N ILE A 171 21.99 1.40 -8.53
CA ILE A 171 23.08 1.51 -7.56
C ILE A 171 22.60 2.03 -6.21
N SER A 172 21.82 1.21 -5.50
CA SER A 172 22.02 0.88 -4.08
C SER A 172 20.82 0.12 -3.50
N ILE A 173 20.65 -1.16 -3.88
CA ILE A 173 19.74 -2.06 -3.15
C ILE A 173 20.58 -3.20 -2.56
N PRO A 174 20.78 -3.28 -1.23
CA PRO A 174 21.10 -4.55 -0.61
C PRO A 174 19.92 -5.47 -0.88
N ILE A 175 20.20 -6.60 -1.54
CA ILE A 175 19.27 -7.69 -1.89
C ILE A 175 18.10 -7.76 -0.88
N GLY A 176 16.88 -7.40 -1.28
CA GLY A 176 15.73 -7.62 -0.39
C GLY A 176 14.40 -6.89 -0.62
N TYR A 177 14.27 -5.85 -1.44
CA TYR A 177 12.99 -5.13 -1.53
C TYR A 177 12.66 -4.62 -2.95
N ASN A 178 11.51 -5.06 -3.48
CA ASN A 178 10.92 -4.53 -4.71
C ASN A 178 10.02 -3.34 -4.37
N THR A 179 10.22 -2.20 -5.02
CA THR A 179 9.35 -1.01 -4.90
C THR A 179 8.85 -0.62 -6.28
N VAL A 180 7.54 -0.37 -6.40
CA VAL A 180 6.87 0.04 -7.63
C VAL A 180 6.82 1.57 -7.72
N ILE A 181 7.02 2.11 -8.93
CA ILE A 181 7.20 3.56 -9.17
C ILE A 181 6.19 4.07 -10.19
N VAL A 182 5.76 5.32 -10.06
CA VAL A 182 4.75 6.01 -10.88
C VAL A 182 5.32 7.35 -11.39
N LYS A 183 5.12 7.70 -12.67
CA LYS A 183 5.63 8.89 -13.40
C LYS A 183 4.71 10.15 -13.40
N GLY A 184 5.00 11.13 -12.55
CA GLY A 184 4.33 12.44 -12.65
C GLY A 184 4.55 13.17 -13.99
N ARG A 185 3.47 13.73 -14.56
CA ARG A 185 3.54 14.83 -15.55
C ARG A 185 3.71 16.16 -14.83
#